data_AF-A0A3B7DA45-F1
#
_entry.id   AF-A0A3B7DA45-F1
#
_cell.length_a   1.000
_cell.length_b   1.000
_cell.length_c   1.000
_cell.angle_alpha   90.00
_cell.angle_beta   90.00
_cell.angle_gamma   90.00
#
_symmetry.space_group_name_H-M   'P 1'
#
loop_
_entity.id
_entity.type
_entity.pdbx_description
1 polymer ?
#
loop_
_entity_poly.entity_id
_entity_poly.type
_entity_poly.pdbx_seq_one_letter_code
_entity_poly.pdbx_strand_id
1 'polypeptide(L)'
;MKIDLHTHSNRSDGTDTPTELVENAKAAGLDVVALTDHDSTEGWKEADKAATRVGITLVHGIEVSTRLEGKSIHLLGYEFDPRNKPLVAELRRILDGRDDRMPKIVERLNHEGIDITEDEVRHKARNAKASGRPHIADVLVDKSVVKDRGEAFSRYLMPGRPGYVEKYAADLPTAIGLIKAAGGKTVIAHPWSRGSDRVLTRARFAELAEAGLDGIEVDHNDHDSESRARLRQIARELGLVQTGSSDYHGSGKGPEFSLGCNTTSSEQYYRLLSR
;
A
#
# COMPACT_ATOMS: atom_id res chain seq x y z
N MET A 1 -1.63 -21.08 11.01
CA MET A 1 -1.88 -20.47 9.70
C MET A 1 -0.79 -19.44 9.43
N LYS A 2 -0.29 -19.33 8.21
CA LYS A 2 0.63 -18.28 7.77
C LYS A 2 -0.17 -17.26 6.94
N ILE A 3 -0.19 -16.01 7.41
CA ILE A 3 -1.12 -14.96 6.93
C ILE A 3 -0.32 -13.72 6.55
N ASP A 4 -0.52 -13.22 5.34
CA ASP A 4 0.08 -11.98 4.86
C ASP A 4 -1.01 -11.04 4.34
N LEU A 5 -1.22 -9.90 5.01
CA LEU A 5 -2.36 -9.00 4.74
C LEU A 5 -1.99 -7.76 3.94
N HIS A 6 -0.77 -7.66 3.41
CA HIS A 6 -0.33 -6.50 2.67
C HIS A 6 0.55 -6.94 1.51
N THR A 7 -0.04 -7.03 0.32
CA THR A 7 0.67 -7.42 -0.90
C THR A 7 0.13 -6.67 -2.11
N HIS A 8 0.99 -6.41 -3.08
CA HIS A 8 0.70 -5.62 -4.27
C HIS A 8 0.91 -6.43 -5.54
N SER A 9 0.05 -6.18 -6.52
CA SER A 9 0.13 -6.73 -7.86
C SER A 9 0.46 -5.64 -8.89
N ASN A 10 0.54 -6.03 -10.15
CA ASN A 10 0.69 -5.11 -11.27
C ASN A 10 -0.58 -4.31 -11.61
N ARG A 11 -1.62 -4.35 -10.78
CA ARG A 11 -2.76 -3.43 -10.84
C ARG A 11 -2.48 -2.11 -10.09
N SER A 12 -1.44 -2.08 -9.25
CA SER A 12 -0.75 -0.85 -8.84
C SER A 12 0.71 -0.84 -9.31
N ASP A 13 1.64 -1.20 -8.45
CA ASP A 13 3.09 -1.03 -8.59
C ASP A 13 3.90 -2.28 -8.19
N GLY A 14 3.20 -3.37 -7.87
CA GLY A 14 3.77 -4.71 -7.87
C GLY A 14 4.12 -5.17 -9.28
N THR A 15 4.83 -6.29 -9.37
CA THR A 15 5.32 -6.80 -10.67
C THR A 15 4.60 -8.07 -11.11
N ASP A 16 4.13 -8.87 -10.17
CA ASP A 16 3.29 -10.03 -10.41
C ASP A 16 1.85 -9.62 -10.78
N THR A 17 1.22 -10.35 -11.69
CA THR A 17 -0.24 -10.29 -11.86
C THR A 17 -0.97 -10.73 -10.58
N PRO A 18 -2.25 -10.35 -10.39
CA PRO A 18 -3.06 -10.90 -9.30
C PRO A 18 -3.06 -12.44 -9.28
N THR A 19 -3.02 -13.08 -10.46
CA THR A 19 -2.88 -14.53 -10.56
C THR A 19 -1.54 -15.03 -10.02
N GLU A 20 -0.42 -14.52 -10.53
CA GLU A 20 0.93 -14.92 -10.13
C GLU A 20 1.16 -14.68 -8.63
N LEU A 21 0.72 -13.53 -8.10
CA LEU A 21 0.81 -13.20 -6.68
C LEU A 21 0.16 -14.29 -5.81
N VAL A 22 -1.05 -14.72 -6.16
CA VAL A 22 -1.79 -15.72 -5.38
C VAL A 22 -1.15 -17.11 -5.48
N GLU A 23 -0.65 -17.48 -6.66
CA GLU A 23 0.09 -18.72 -6.87
C GLU A 23 1.41 -18.74 -6.09
N ASN A 24 2.15 -17.62 -6.13
CA ASN A 24 3.39 -17.41 -5.38
C ASN A 24 3.13 -17.42 -3.87
N ALA A 25 2.01 -16.84 -3.40
CA ALA A 25 1.60 -16.88 -2.00
C ALA A 25 1.37 -18.31 -1.53
N LYS A 26 0.67 -19.13 -2.33
CA LYS A 26 0.47 -20.55 -2.03
C LYS A 26 1.80 -21.31 -2.01
N ALA A 27 2.68 -21.07 -2.99
CA ALA A 27 4.00 -21.69 -3.06
C ALA A 27 4.90 -21.30 -1.86
N ALA A 28 4.76 -20.08 -1.34
CA ALA A 28 5.44 -19.59 -0.13
C ALA A 28 4.84 -20.14 1.19
N GLY A 29 3.86 -21.04 1.09
CA GLY A 29 3.20 -21.69 2.22
C GLY A 29 2.22 -20.79 2.97
N LEU A 30 1.68 -19.74 2.33
CA LEU A 30 0.63 -18.92 2.92
C LEU A 30 -0.72 -19.67 2.90
N ASP A 31 -1.46 -19.53 3.98
CA ASP A 31 -2.85 -19.99 4.11
C ASP A 31 -3.85 -18.88 3.76
N VAL A 32 -3.45 -17.62 4.00
CA VAL A 32 -4.24 -16.41 3.75
C VAL A 32 -3.33 -15.34 3.14
N VAL A 33 -3.79 -14.71 2.06
CA VAL A 33 -3.15 -13.54 1.44
C VAL A 33 -4.18 -12.45 1.20
N ALA A 34 -3.84 -11.18 1.41
CA ALA A 34 -4.67 -10.05 0.99
C ALA A 34 -4.06 -9.36 -0.23
N LEU A 35 -4.88 -9.07 -1.24
CA LEU A 35 -4.49 -8.19 -2.34
C LEU A 35 -4.86 -6.76 -1.95
N THR A 36 -3.88 -5.88 -1.81
CA THR A 36 -4.04 -4.51 -1.31
C THR A 36 -3.41 -3.48 -2.23
N ASP A 37 -3.64 -3.62 -3.54
CA ASP A 37 -3.14 -2.66 -4.54
C ASP A 37 -3.45 -1.20 -4.14
N HIS A 38 -2.55 -0.30 -4.50
CA HIS A 38 -2.75 1.12 -4.22
C HIS A 38 -4.01 1.68 -4.88
N ASP A 39 -4.90 2.27 -4.09
CA ASP A 39 -6.05 3.06 -4.54
C ASP A 39 -7.00 2.34 -5.53
N SER A 40 -6.90 1.02 -5.69
CA SER A 40 -7.60 0.23 -6.71
C SER A 40 -8.03 -1.14 -6.19
N THR A 41 -9.17 -1.62 -6.69
CA THR A 41 -9.70 -2.97 -6.42
C THR A 41 -9.77 -3.85 -7.67
N GLU A 42 -9.18 -3.40 -8.78
CA GLU A 42 -9.34 -4.04 -10.09
C GLU A 42 -8.81 -5.48 -10.16
N GLY A 43 -7.85 -5.83 -9.31
CA GLY A 43 -7.25 -7.16 -9.26
C GLY A 43 -8.10 -8.23 -8.56
N TRP A 44 -9.12 -7.86 -7.78
CA TRP A 44 -9.84 -8.80 -6.91
C TRP A 44 -10.45 -9.98 -7.67
N LYS A 45 -11.17 -9.71 -8.77
CA LYS A 45 -11.84 -10.77 -9.55
C LYS A 45 -10.87 -11.77 -10.17
N GLU A 46 -9.66 -11.32 -10.51
CA GLU A 46 -8.62 -12.18 -11.05
C GLU A 46 -8.00 -13.02 -9.91
N ALA A 47 -7.65 -12.37 -8.80
CA ALA A 47 -7.13 -13.02 -7.61
C ALA A 47 -8.10 -14.08 -7.05
N ASP A 48 -9.42 -13.83 -7.03
CA ASP A 48 -10.44 -14.78 -6.58
C ASP A 48 -10.38 -16.11 -7.35
N LYS A 49 -10.25 -16.02 -8.67
CA LYS A 49 -10.16 -17.19 -9.55
C LYS A 49 -8.90 -17.99 -9.27
N ALA A 50 -7.78 -17.30 -9.05
CA ALA A 50 -6.52 -17.94 -8.69
C ALA A 50 -6.60 -18.59 -7.30
N ALA A 51 -7.18 -17.89 -6.32
CA ALA A 51 -7.29 -18.34 -4.93
C ALA A 51 -8.13 -19.61 -4.82
N THR A 52 -9.26 -19.64 -5.53
CA THR A 52 -10.11 -20.83 -5.66
C THR A 52 -9.36 -21.99 -6.30
N ARG A 53 -8.57 -21.73 -7.36
CA ARG A 53 -7.82 -22.77 -8.09
C ARG A 53 -6.73 -23.40 -7.23
N VAL A 54 -5.99 -22.62 -6.46
CA VAL A 54 -4.84 -23.11 -5.67
C VAL A 54 -5.15 -23.43 -4.21
N GLY A 55 -6.39 -23.16 -3.76
CA GLY A 55 -6.84 -23.44 -2.40
C GLY A 55 -6.09 -22.60 -1.36
N ILE A 56 -6.15 -21.29 -1.51
CA ILE A 56 -5.70 -20.29 -0.52
C ILE A 56 -6.85 -19.33 -0.21
N THR A 57 -6.91 -18.81 1.02
CA THR A 57 -7.89 -17.77 1.36
C THR A 57 -7.40 -16.44 0.84
N LEU A 58 -8.22 -15.77 0.03
CA LEU A 58 -7.98 -14.39 -0.36
C LEU A 58 -8.79 -13.45 0.52
N VAL A 59 -8.15 -12.41 1.04
CA VAL A 59 -8.81 -11.26 1.67
C VAL A 59 -8.86 -10.12 0.64
N HIS A 60 -10.03 -9.56 0.43
CA HIS A 60 -10.18 -8.39 -0.43
C HIS A 60 -9.70 -7.15 0.31
N GLY A 61 -8.69 -6.49 -0.22
CA GLY A 61 -8.19 -5.25 0.39
C GLY A 61 -7.72 -4.20 -0.61
N ILE A 62 -7.25 -3.09 -0.06
CA ILE A 62 -6.76 -1.92 -0.79
C ILE A 62 -5.78 -1.17 0.11
N GLU A 63 -4.73 -0.56 -0.45
CA GLU A 63 -3.91 0.41 0.27
C GLU A 63 -4.23 1.83 -0.23
N VAL A 64 -5.04 2.55 0.54
CA VAL A 64 -5.48 3.91 0.20
C VAL A 64 -4.39 4.91 0.55
N SER A 65 -4.07 5.77 -0.41
CA SER A 65 -3.18 6.91 -0.25
C SER A 65 -3.89 8.01 0.54
N THR A 66 -3.46 8.21 1.78
CA THR A 66 -4.00 9.25 2.66
C THR A 66 -2.93 10.23 3.09
N ARG A 67 -3.36 11.29 3.77
CA ARG A 67 -2.49 12.23 4.44
C ARG A 67 -3.02 12.59 5.81
N LEU A 68 -2.10 12.91 6.71
CA LEU A 68 -2.37 13.46 8.02
C LEU A 68 -1.34 14.56 8.29
N GLU A 69 -1.81 15.78 8.56
CA GLU A 69 -0.94 16.94 8.86
C GLU A 69 0.20 17.14 7.83
N GLY A 70 -0.11 16.95 6.55
CA GLY A 70 0.86 17.07 5.44
C GLY A 70 1.82 15.89 5.28
N LYS A 71 1.70 14.84 6.10
CA LYS A 71 2.45 13.58 5.94
C LYS A 71 1.63 12.55 5.19
N SER A 72 2.27 11.86 4.25
CA SER A 72 1.68 10.72 3.54
C SER A 72 1.56 9.54 4.50
N ILE A 73 0.34 9.09 4.75
CA ILE A 73 0.03 7.91 5.55
C ILE A 73 -0.72 6.94 4.65
N HIS A 74 -0.40 5.65 4.72
CA HIS A 74 -1.14 4.65 3.97
C HIS A 74 -2.14 3.93 4.87
N LEU A 75 -3.34 3.74 4.35
CA LEU A 75 -4.45 3.11 5.05
C LEU A 75 -4.87 1.85 4.32
N LEU A 76 -4.70 0.70 4.96
CA LEU A 76 -5.23 -0.56 4.47
C LEU A 76 -6.74 -0.62 4.77
N GLY A 77 -7.52 -0.92 3.74
CA GLY A 77 -8.94 -1.24 3.85
C GLY A 77 -9.17 -2.71 3.51
N TYR A 78 -10.03 -3.41 4.25
CA TYR A 78 -10.36 -4.81 4.00
C TYR A 78 -11.87 -5.05 3.99
N GLU A 79 -12.33 -6.00 3.18
CA GLU A 79 -13.69 -6.58 3.21
C GLU A 79 -14.81 -5.51 3.20
N PHE A 80 -14.66 -4.46 2.40
CA PHE A 80 -15.67 -3.41 2.19
C PHE A 80 -16.46 -3.64 0.90
N ASP A 81 -17.66 -3.05 0.78
CA ASP A 81 -18.41 -3.05 -0.49
C ASP A 81 -17.70 -2.15 -1.52
N PRO A 82 -17.11 -2.71 -2.60
CA PRO A 82 -16.38 -1.93 -3.59
C PRO A 82 -17.31 -1.07 -4.46
N ARG A 83 -18.63 -1.16 -4.28
CA ARG A 83 -19.65 -0.37 -4.98
C ARG A 83 -20.20 0.80 -4.15
N ASN A 84 -19.70 0.97 -2.91
CA ASN A 84 -20.10 2.08 -2.06
C ASN A 84 -19.77 3.42 -2.76
N LYS A 85 -20.81 4.17 -3.16
CA LYS A 85 -20.65 5.34 -4.04
C LYS A 85 -19.72 6.43 -3.46
N PRO A 86 -19.83 6.82 -2.17
CA PRO A 86 -18.89 7.76 -1.56
C PRO A 86 -17.44 7.30 -1.63
N LEU A 87 -17.15 6.04 -1.26
CA LEU A 87 -15.79 5.50 -1.31
C LEU A 87 -15.26 5.47 -2.75
N VAL A 88 -16.06 4.99 -3.71
CA VAL A 88 -15.67 4.96 -5.13
C VAL A 88 -15.35 6.36 -5.67
N ALA A 89 -16.15 7.37 -5.28
CA ALA A 89 -15.89 8.75 -5.69
C ALA A 89 -14.56 9.29 -5.14
N GLU A 90 -14.24 8.97 -3.88
CA GLU A 90 -12.98 9.41 -3.27
C GLU A 90 -11.77 8.68 -3.87
N LEU A 91 -11.85 7.35 -4.08
CA LEU A 91 -10.80 6.59 -4.76
C LEU A 91 -10.54 7.13 -6.16
N ARG A 92 -11.59 7.51 -6.90
CA ARG A 92 -11.45 8.17 -8.20
C ARG A 92 -10.68 9.49 -8.10
N ARG A 93 -10.99 10.35 -7.12
CA ARG A 93 -10.25 11.61 -6.90
C ARG A 93 -8.77 11.37 -6.59
N ILE A 94 -8.46 10.30 -5.84
CA ILE A 94 -7.07 9.90 -5.56
C ILE A 94 -6.35 9.47 -6.84
N LEU A 95 -7.01 8.68 -7.69
CA LEU A 95 -6.47 8.23 -8.97
C LEU A 95 -6.28 9.41 -9.94
N ASP A 96 -7.28 10.29 -10.09
CA ASP A 96 -7.19 11.48 -10.94
C ASP A 96 -5.99 12.36 -10.50
N GLY A 97 -5.75 12.49 -9.19
CA GLY A 97 -4.59 13.20 -8.66
C GLY A 97 -3.23 12.54 -8.92
N ARG A 98 -3.18 11.23 -9.23
CA ARG A 98 -1.96 10.55 -9.71
C ARG A 98 -1.71 10.91 -11.16
N ASP A 99 -2.75 10.87 -12.00
CA ASP A 99 -2.66 11.16 -13.43
C ASP A 99 -2.26 12.61 -13.67
N ASP A 100 -2.88 13.56 -12.97
CA ASP A 100 -2.56 15.01 -13.05
C ASP A 100 -1.12 15.36 -12.68
N ARG A 101 -0.45 14.48 -11.94
CA ARG A 101 0.91 14.69 -11.46
C ARG A 101 1.95 14.12 -12.43
N MET A 102 1.61 13.11 -13.22
CA MET A 102 2.56 12.40 -14.07
C MET A 102 3.31 13.33 -15.04
N PRO A 103 2.62 14.21 -15.81
CA PRO A 103 3.29 15.13 -16.74
C PRO A 103 4.31 16.04 -16.05
N LYS A 104 3.97 16.51 -14.83
CA LYS A 104 4.82 17.42 -14.03
C LYS A 104 6.08 16.73 -13.53
N ILE A 105 6.03 15.43 -13.22
CA ILE A 105 7.23 14.69 -12.83
C ILE A 105 8.14 14.51 -14.04
N VAL A 106 7.56 14.11 -15.17
CA VAL A 106 8.29 13.92 -16.44
C VAL A 106 8.97 15.22 -16.86
N GLU A 107 8.27 16.35 -16.85
CA GLU A 107 8.84 17.67 -17.12
C GLU A 107 10.04 17.99 -16.22
N ARG A 108 9.91 17.79 -14.90
CA ARG A 108 10.99 18.04 -13.94
C ARG A 108 12.21 17.15 -14.18
N LEU A 109 12.01 15.88 -14.52
CA LEU A 109 13.12 14.98 -14.82
C LEU A 109 13.80 15.34 -16.15
N ASN A 110 13.05 15.76 -17.16
CA ASN A 110 13.61 16.27 -18.41
C ASN A 110 14.47 17.52 -18.18
N HIS A 111 14.07 18.41 -17.26
CA HIS A 111 14.88 19.56 -16.86
C HIS A 111 16.21 19.18 -16.18
N GLU A 112 16.27 18.00 -15.54
CA GLU A 112 17.50 17.42 -14.99
C GLU A 112 18.34 16.66 -16.05
N GLY A 113 17.96 16.78 -17.34
CA GLY A 113 18.65 16.13 -18.44
C GLY A 113 18.33 14.64 -18.61
N ILE A 114 17.24 14.16 -18.01
CA ILE A 114 16.80 12.77 -18.13
C ILE A 114 15.73 12.69 -19.21
N ASP A 115 16.06 12.06 -20.34
CA ASP A 115 15.14 11.83 -21.45
C ASP A 115 14.09 10.76 -21.07
N ILE A 116 12.90 11.21 -20.67
CA ILE A 116 11.77 10.36 -20.28
C ILE A 116 10.46 10.92 -20.83
N THR A 117 9.57 10.03 -21.26
CA THR A 117 8.25 10.37 -21.77
C THR A 117 7.13 9.75 -20.93
N GLU A 118 5.94 10.34 -20.99
CA GLU A 118 4.76 9.77 -20.32
C GLU A 118 4.35 8.41 -20.90
N ASP A 119 4.53 8.21 -22.20
CA ASP A 119 4.19 6.94 -22.87
C ASP A 119 5.05 5.78 -22.37
N GLU A 120 6.34 6.01 -22.13
CA GLU A 120 7.21 5.02 -21.50
C GLU A 120 6.70 4.63 -20.11
N VAL A 121 6.27 5.62 -19.30
CA VAL A 121 5.75 5.36 -17.96
C VAL A 121 4.42 4.60 -18.01
N ARG A 122 3.50 4.98 -18.92
CA ARG A 122 2.23 4.27 -19.13
C ARG A 122 2.44 2.83 -19.60
N HIS A 123 3.38 2.63 -20.53
CA HIS A 123 3.74 1.31 -21.02
C HIS A 123 4.30 0.44 -19.89
N LYS A 124 5.20 1.00 -19.08
CA LYS A 124 5.81 0.31 -17.94
C LYS A 124 4.77 -0.07 -16.88
N ALA A 125 3.79 0.80 -16.64
CA ALA A 125 2.65 0.54 -15.76
C ALA A 125 1.65 -0.50 -16.32
N ARG A 126 1.84 -1.02 -17.54
CA ARG A 126 0.87 -1.91 -18.23
C ARG A 126 -0.55 -1.34 -18.27
N ASN A 127 -0.67 -0.01 -18.32
CA ASN A 127 -1.94 0.73 -18.21
C ASN A 127 -2.70 0.48 -16.88
N ALA A 128 -2.02 0.13 -15.80
CA ALA A 128 -2.59 0.11 -14.46
C ALA A 128 -3.14 1.50 -14.07
N LYS A 129 -4.36 1.54 -13.53
CA LYS A 129 -4.99 2.80 -13.11
C LYS A 129 -4.19 3.51 -12.02
N ALA A 130 -3.59 2.77 -11.10
CA ALA A 130 -2.80 3.34 -10.01
C ALA A 130 -1.33 3.57 -10.41
N SER A 131 -1.10 4.13 -11.60
CA SER A 131 0.25 4.47 -12.05
C SER A 131 0.91 5.50 -11.12
N GLY A 132 2.25 5.55 -11.06
CA GLY A 132 2.94 6.44 -10.14
C GLY A 132 4.45 6.38 -10.23
N ARG A 133 5.11 6.95 -9.22
CA ARG A 133 6.58 7.02 -9.10
C ARG A 133 7.31 5.68 -9.28
N PRO A 134 6.80 4.52 -8.81
CA PRO A 134 7.48 3.24 -9.08
C PRO A 134 7.66 2.94 -10.57
N HIS A 135 6.69 3.27 -11.42
CA HIS A 135 6.80 3.09 -12.87
C HIS A 135 7.79 4.06 -13.50
N ILE A 136 7.92 5.27 -12.95
CA ILE A 136 8.97 6.22 -13.36
C ILE A 136 10.34 5.66 -12.98
N ALA A 137 10.50 5.18 -11.74
CA ALA A 137 11.72 4.55 -11.27
C ALA A 137 12.15 3.39 -12.18
N ASP A 138 11.19 2.57 -12.58
CA ASP A 138 11.36 1.47 -13.51
C ASP A 138 11.85 1.93 -14.90
N VAL A 139 11.30 3.01 -15.45
CA VAL A 139 11.80 3.60 -16.71
C VAL A 139 13.23 4.13 -16.54
N LEU A 140 13.55 4.73 -15.39
CA LEU A 140 14.91 5.19 -15.09
C LEU A 140 15.91 4.03 -15.00
N VAL A 141 15.48 2.87 -14.50
CA VAL A 141 16.30 1.64 -14.48
C VAL A 141 16.50 1.10 -15.90
N ASP A 142 15.44 1.01 -16.71
CA ASP A 142 15.54 0.54 -18.10
C ASP A 142 16.50 1.43 -18.93
N LYS A 143 16.49 2.74 -18.67
CA LYS A 143 17.39 3.72 -19.30
C LYS A 143 18.79 3.76 -18.68
N SER A 144 19.09 2.90 -17.70
CA SER A 144 20.37 2.86 -16.99
C SER A 144 20.76 4.18 -16.29
N VAL A 145 19.78 5.02 -15.94
CA VAL A 145 19.98 6.27 -15.18
C VAL A 145 20.26 5.96 -13.71
N VAL A 146 19.68 4.88 -13.21
CA VAL A 146 19.86 4.33 -11.86
C VAL A 146 19.92 2.81 -11.90
N LYS A 147 20.47 2.17 -10.87
CA LYS A 147 20.62 0.72 -10.78
C LYS A 147 19.33 -0.02 -10.42
N ASP A 148 18.48 0.60 -9.60
CA ASP A 148 17.26 0.00 -9.04
C ASP A 148 16.24 1.08 -8.62
N ARG A 149 15.02 0.65 -8.25
CA ARG A 149 13.97 1.57 -7.78
C ARG A 149 14.39 2.36 -6.54
N GLY A 150 15.15 1.75 -5.61
CA GLY A 150 15.60 2.41 -4.38
C GLY A 150 16.48 3.61 -4.69
N GLU A 151 17.42 3.46 -5.63
CA GLU A 151 18.25 4.56 -6.13
C GLU A 151 17.39 5.64 -6.80
N ALA A 152 16.43 5.30 -7.66
CA ALA A 152 15.52 6.28 -8.26
C ALA A 152 14.75 7.09 -7.21
N PHE A 153 14.21 6.45 -6.17
CA PHE A 153 13.51 7.15 -5.09
C PHE A 153 14.45 8.08 -4.32
N SER A 154 15.62 7.58 -3.91
CA SER A 154 16.58 8.34 -3.13
C SER A 154 17.15 9.56 -3.88
N ARG A 155 17.37 9.46 -5.20
CA ARG A 155 17.95 10.53 -6.02
C ARG A 155 16.89 11.49 -6.57
N TYR A 156 15.75 10.98 -7.03
CA TYR A 156 14.84 11.74 -7.89
C TYR A 156 13.40 11.85 -7.39
N LEU A 157 12.85 10.82 -6.72
CA LEU A 157 11.38 10.71 -6.58
C LEU A 157 10.84 10.87 -5.15
N MET A 158 11.69 10.97 -4.13
CA MET A 158 11.29 11.27 -2.74
C MET A 158 10.98 12.75 -2.51
N PRO A 159 10.21 13.11 -1.46
CA PRO A 159 10.01 14.51 -1.08
C PRO A 159 11.32 15.30 -1.01
N GLY A 160 11.36 16.47 -1.65
CA GLY A 160 12.56 17.31 -1.74
C GLY A 160 13.53 16.93 -2.86
N ARG A 161 13.24 15.90 -3.67
CA ARG A 161 14.04 15.52 -4.85
C ARG A 161 13.49 16.12 -6.15
N PRO A 162 14.31 16.21 -7.21
CA PRO A 162 13.96 16.95 -8.44
C PRO A 162 12.63 16.51 -9.08
N GLY A 163 12.39 15.21 -9.20
CA GLY A 163 11.16 14.65 -9.78
C GLY A 163 9.97 14.55 -8.80
N TYR A 164 10.09 15.07 -7.58
CA TYR A 164 8.97 15.02 -6.64
C TYR A 164 7.95 16.10 -6.91
N VAL A 165 6.69 15.70 -7.03
CA VAL A 165 5.53 16.58 -7.10
C VAL A 165 4.52 16.06 -6.07
N GLU A 166 3.72 16.91 -5.44
CA GLU A 166 2.68 16.41 -4.53
C GLU A 166 1.48 15.91 -5.33
N LYS A 167 0.79 14.87 -4.85
CA LYS A 167 -0.49 14.40 -5.42
C LYS A 167 -1.61 14.62 -4.42
N TYR A 168 -2.85 14.63 -4.90
CA TYR A 168 -3.99 14.50 -4.01
C TYR A 168 -3.90 13.18 -3.24
N ALA A 169 -4.19 13.25 -1.94
CA ALA A 169 -4.36 12.11 -1.05
C ALA A 169 -5.53 12.45 -0.13
N ALA A 170 -6.38 11.46 0.15
CA ALA A 170 -7.52 11.66 1.02
C ALA A 170 -7.05 12.04 2.44
N ASP A 171 -7.85 12.84 3.14
CA ASP A 171 -7.65 13.02 4.57
C ASP A 171 -7.84 11.67 5.30
N LEU A 172 -6.90 11.30 6.18
CA LEU A 172 -6.87 9.97 6.80
C LEU A 172 -8.15 9.66 7.61
N PRO A 173 -8.63 10.51 8.54
CA PRO A 173 -9.93 10.32 9.20
C PRO A 173 -11.09 10.15 8.22
N THR A 174 -11.11 10.96 7.14
CA THR A 174 -12.13 10.86 6.10
C THR A 174 -12.11 9.49 5.41
N ALA A 175 -10.92 9.00 5.03
CA ALA A 175 -10.77 7.69 4.39
C ALA A 175 -11.18 6.53 5.32
N ILE A 176 -10.84 6.62 6.61
CA ILE A 176 -11.32 5.66 7.62
C ILE A 176 -12.86 5.63 7.62
N GLY A 177 -13.50 6.80 7.76
CA GLY A 177 -14.96 6.89 7.78
C GLY A 177 -15.62 6.31 6.52
N LEU A 178 -15.04 6.54 5.34
CA LEU A 178 -15.56 5.99 4.07
C LEU A 178 -15.45 4.46 4.00
N ILE A 179 -14.32 3.88 4.40
CA ILE A 179 -14.15 2.41 4.43
C ILE A 179 -15.11 1.79 5.45
N LYS A 180 -15.26 2.40 6.64
CA LYS A 180 -16.20 1.93 7.66
C LYS A 180 -17.65 2.03 7.20
N ALA A 181 -18.03 3.12 6.52
CA ALA A 181 -19.36 3.28 5.93
C ALA A 181 -19.64 2.27 4.80
N ALA A 182 -18.60 1.74 4.16
CA ALA A 182 -18.68 0.64 3.19
C ALA A 182 -18.65 -0.76 3.85
N GLY A 183 -18.65 -0.85 5.19
CA GLY A 183 -18.65 -2.10 5.96
C GLY A 183 -17.26 -2.70 6.22
N GLY A 184 -16.20 -2.04 5.75
CA GLY A 184 -14.84 -2.56 5.81
C GLY A 184 -14.13 -2.40 7.14
N LYS A 185 -12.90 -2.92 7.17
CA LYS A 185 -11.95 -2.82 8.28
C LYS A 185 -10.79 -1.92 7.88
N THR A 186 -10.23 -1.19 8.84
CA THR A 186 -9.18 -0.20 8.59
C THR A 186 -7.94 -0.46 9.43
N VAL A 187 -6.77 -0.44 8.79
CA VAL A 187 -5.47 -0.63 9.44
C VAL A 187 -4.50 0.39 8.89
N ILE A 188 -3.81 1.15 9.74
CA ILE A 188 -2.72 2.01 9.26
C ILE A 188 -1.54 1.12 8.88
N ALA A 189 -1.12 1.19 7.62
CA ALA A 189 0.04 0.48 7.08
C ALA A 189 1.32 1.13 7.57
N HIS A 190 2.32 0.32 7.91
CA HIS A 190 3.69 0.73 8.27
C HIS A 190 3.78 2.14 8.90
N PRO A 191 3.01 2.44 9.97
CA PRO A 191 2.70 3.79 10.46
C PRO A 191 3.89 4.69 10.73
N TRP A 192 5.02 4.14 11.14
CA TRP A 192 6.20 4.91 11.50
C TRP A 192 7.31 4.81 10.47
N SER A 193 7.04 4.15 9.33
CA SER A 193 7.89 4.29 8.16
C SER A 193 8.03 5.77 7.80
N ARG A 194 9.21 6.13 7.26
CA ARG A 194 9.46 7.47 6.69
C ARG A 194 9.25 8.64 7.67
N GLY A 195 9.35 8.42 8.97
CA GLY A 195 9.33 9.46 10.00
C GLY A 195 7.93 10.05 10.29
N SER A 196 6.89 9.23 10.11
CA SER A 196 5.49 9.60 10.41
C SER A 196 5.14 9.46 11.90
N ASP A 197 6.06 8.97 12.74
CA ASP A 197 5.95 8.90 14.20
C ASP A 197 5.66 10.26 14.86
N ARG A 198 6.07 11.35 14.22
CA ARG A 198 5.79 12.72 14.68
C ARG A 198 4.33 13.12 14.61
N VAL A 199 3.58 12.57 13.63
CA VAL A 199 2.15 12.86 13.46
C VAL A 199 1.27 11.73 13.99
N LEU A 200 1.74 10.48 13.89
CA LEU A 200 1.08 9.28 14.44
C LEU A 200 1.58 8.99 15.86
N THR A 201 1.30 9.94 16.76
CA THR A 201 1.52 9.76 18.19
C THR A 201 0.48 8.82 18.79
N ARG A 202 0.71 8.32 20.02
CA ARG A 202 -0.30 7.55 20.77
C ARG A 202 -1.65 8.28 20.85
N ALA A 203 -1.64 9.59 21.15
CA ALA A 203 -2.86 10.38 21.25
C ALA A 203 -3.59 10.42 19.90
N ARG A 204 -2.85 10.61 18.81
CA ARG A 204 -3.43 10.57 17.47
C ARG A 204 -4.02 9.20 17.12
N PHE A 205 -3.36 8.10 17.48
CA PHE A 205 -3.95 6.76 17.30
C PHE A 205 -5.24 6.58 18.09
N ALA A 206 -5.35 7.16 19.30
CA ALA A 206 -6.58 7.11 20.09
C ALA A 206 -7.73 7.84 19.38
N GLU A 207 -7.48 9.04 18.86
CA GLU A 207 -8.47 9.81 18.08
C GLU A 207 -8.89 9.06 16.80
N LEU A 208 -7.95 8.41 16.11
CA LEU A 208 -8.26 7.61 14.92
C LEU A 208 -9.03 6.33 15.28
N ALA A 209 -8.77 5.73 16.43
CA ALA A 209 -9.56 4.59 16.94
C ALA A 209 -11.01 4.99 17.18
N GLU A 210 -11.26 6.17 17.77
CA GLU A 210 -12.61 6.73 17.91
C GLU A 210 -13.28 7.01 16.56
N ALA A 211 -12.50 7.38 15.54
CA ALA A 211 -12.96 7.58 14.17
C ALA A 211 -13.19 6.26 13.39
N GLY A 212 -12.90 5.10 13.99
CA GLY A 212 -13.16 3.79 13.40
C GLY A 212 -11.92 3.02 12.93
N LEU A 213 -10.71 3.43 13.32
CA LEU A 213 -9.49 2.65 13.09
C LEU A 213 -9.57 1.31 13.81
N ASP A 214 -9.40 0.19 13.09
CA ASP A 214 -9.50 -1.15 13.66
C ASP A 214 -8.15 -1.74 14.08
N GLY A 215 -7.05 -1.32 13.43
CA GLY A 215 -5.74 -1.87 13.67
C GLY A 215 -4.55 -1.04 13.22
N ILE A 216 -3.37 -1.56 13.52
CA ILE A 216 -2.07 -1.00 13.16
C ILE A 216 -1.20 -2.14 12.62
N GLU A 217 -0.51 -1.91 11.51
CA GLU A 217 0.54 -2.80 11.02
C GLU A 217 1.80 -2.61 11.86
N VAL A 218 2.10 -3.58 12.70
CA VAL A 218 3.24 -3.52 13.62
C VAL A 218 4.43 -4.22 13.01
N ASP A 219 4.23 -5.46 12.55
CA ASP A 219 5.31 -6.30 12.08
C ASP A 219 5.58 -6.06 10.59
N HIS A 220 6.50 -5.13 10.32
CA HIS A 220 6.89 -4.68 8.98
C HIS A 220 8.38 -4.33 8.91
N ASN A 221 9.05 -4.58 7.77
CA ASN A 221 10.51 -4.41 7.65
C ASN A 221 11.00 -2.97 7.84
N ASP A 222 10.15 -1.98 7.61
CA ASP A 222 10.46 -0.57 7.88
C ASP A 222 10.46 -0.23 9.38
N HIS A 223 10.08 -1.16 10.26
CA HIS A 223 10.11 -0.98 11.71
C HIS A 223 11.24 -1.77 12.35
N ASP A 224 12.14 -1.05 13.03
CA ASP A 224 13.10 -1.64 13.95
C ASP A 224 12.43 -2.24 15.20
N SER A 225 13.21 -2.93 16.03
CA SER A 225 12.71 -3.61 17.23
C SER A 225 12.05 -2.66 18.23
N GLU A 226 12.58 -1.45 18.37
CA GLU A 226 12.06 -0.42 19.28
C GLU A 226 10.70 0.11 18.79
N SER A 227 10.59 0.42 17.50
CA SER A 227 9.36 0.85 16.85
C SER A 227 8.28 -0.21 16.97
N ARG A 228 8.60 -1.48 16.69
CA ARG A 228 7.67 -2.60 16.88
C ARG A 228 7.21 -2.71 18.33
N ALA A 229 8.12 -2.65 19.31
CA ALA A 229 7.77 -2.75 20.73
C ALA A 229 6.77 -1.67 21.16
N ARG A 230 7.03 -0.41 20.77
CA ARG A 230 6.15 0.72 21.08
C ARG A 230 4.80 0.64 20.35
N LEU A 231 4.79 0.30 19.07
CA LEU A 231 3.53 0.13 18.30
C LEU A 231 2.66 -0.97 18.91
N ARG A 232 3.24 -2.10 19.32
CA ARG A 232 2.50 -3.16 20.03
C ARG A 232 1.93 -2.66 21.35
N GLN A 233 2.67 -1.84 22.10
CA GLN A 233 2.16 -1.25 23.34
C GLN A 233 0.96 -0.34 23.06
N ILE A 234 1.07 0.58 22.10
CA ILE A 234 -0.03 1.47 21.70
C ILE A 234 -1.25 0.65 21.28
N ALA A 235 -1.06 -0.37 20.42
CA ALA A 235 -2.15 -1.20 19.96
C ALA A 235 -2.85 -1.96 21.11
N ARG A 236 -2.09 -2.46 22.10
CA ARG A 236 -2.68 -3.09 23.29
C ARG A 236 -3.47 -2.11 24.15
N GLU A 237 -2.91 -0.94 24.42
CA GLU A 237 -3.56 0.09 25.26
C GLU A 237 -4.86 0.62 24.65
N LEU A 238 -4.90 0.77 23.34
CA LEU A 238 -6.06 1.27 22.60
C LEU A 238 -7.00 0.15 22.13
N GLY A 239 -6.67 -1.11 22.42
CA GLY A 239 -7.44 -2.24 21.96
C GLY A 239 -7.52 -2.34 20.43
N LEU A 240 -6.49 -1.92 19.70
CA LEU A 240 -6.38 -2.05 18.25
C LEU A 240 -5.84 -3.44 17.86
N VAL A 241 -6.18 -3.91 16.66
CA VAL A 241 -5.61 -5.12 16.06
C VAL A 241 -4.15 -4.88 15.68
N GLN A 242 -3.31 -5.90 15.89
CA GLN A 242 -1.90 -5.88 15.49
C GLN A 242 -1.74 -6.77 14.25
N THR A 243 -1.37 -6.18 13.12
CA THR A 243 -1.06 -6.94 11.89
C THR A 243 0.44 -6.98 11.63
N GLY A 244 0.84 -7.95 10.82
CA GLY A 244 2.18 -8.10 10.28
C GLY A 244 2.10 -8.62 8.86
N SER A 245 2.90 -8.04 7.97
CA SER A 245 2.77 -8.28 6.53
C SER A 245 4.07 -8.01 5.77
N SER A 246 4.15 -8.53 4.55
CA SER A 246 5.36 -8.39 3.73
C SER A 246 5.45 -7.05 3.01
N ASP A 247 4.34 -6.40 2.69
CA ASP A 247 4.30 -5.27 1.74
C ASP A 247 5.00 -5.64 0.41
N TYR A 248 4.73 -6.89 -0.04
CA TYR A 248 5.35 -7.52 -1.20
C TYR A 248 4.98 -6.81 -2.51
N HIS A 249 5.97 -6.64 -3.39
CA HIS A 249 5.84 -6.00 -4.71
C HIS A 249 6.47 -6.84 -5.84
N GLY A 250 6.69 -8.14 -5.60
CA GLY A 250 7.53 -8.97 -6.48
C GLY A 250 8.95 -8.44 -6.58
N SER A 251 9.48 -8.32 -7.80
CA SER A 251 10.81 -7.75 -8.04
C SER A 251 10.86 -6.22 -7.87
N GLY A 252 9.74 -5.57 -7.54
CA GLY A 252 9.66 -4.13 -7.29
C GLY A 252 10.26 -3.70 -5.94
N LYS A 253 10.56 -4.64 -5.05
CA LYS A 253 11.26 -4.39 -3.77
C LYS A 253 12.36 -5.44 -3.57
N GLY A 254 13.23 -5.18 -2.60
CA GLY A 254 14.31 -6.09 -2.23
C GLY A 254 13.79 -7.43 -1.66
N PRO A 255 14.65 -8.46 -1.62
CA PRO A 255 14.29 -9.81 -1.17
C PRO A 255 13.79 -9.86 0.27
N GLU A 256 14.10 -8.86 1.10
CA GLU A 256 13.59 -8.73 2.45
C GLU A 256 12.07 -8.59 2.51
N PHE A 257 11.42 -8.05 1.47
CA PHE A 257 9.96 -7.92 1.36
C PHE A 257 9.29 -9.16 0.73
N SER A 258 9.93 -10.34 0.79
CA SER A 258 9.35 -11.59 0.27
C SER A 258 8.03 -11.96 0.96
N LEU A 259 7.13 -12.63 0.25
CA LEU A 259 5.84 -13.11 0.77
C LEU A 259 5.96 -13.80 2.14
N GLY A 260 5.22 -13.31 3.12
CA GLY A 260 5.21 -13.82 4.49
C GLY A 260 6.51 -13.60 5.28
N CYS A 261 7.37 -12.65 4.92
CA CYS A 261 8.55 -12.28 5.72
C CYS A 261 8.16 -11.70 7.08
N ASN A 262 7.01 -11.03 7.17
CA ASN A 262 6.26 -10.81 8.40
C ASN A 262 4.85 -11.37 8.19
N THR A 263 4.18 -11.76 9.29
CA THR A 263 2.87 -12.40 9.22
C THR A 263 1.95 -11.91 10.33
N THR A 264 0.64 -12.00 10.07
CA THR A 264 -0.40 -11.69 11.05
C THR A 264 -0.77 -12.96 11.82
N SER A 265 -0.89 -12.89 13.15
CA SER A 265 -1.31 -14.06 13.93
C SER A 265 -2.77 -14.42 13.63
N SER A 266 -3.11 -15.70 13.70
CA SER A 266 -4.47 -16.17 13.48
C SER A 266 -5.50 -15.50 14.41
N GLU A 267 -5.12 -15.25 15.66
CA GLU A 267 -5.96 -14.53 16.62
C GLU A 267 -6.25 -13.10 16.16
N GLN A 268 -5.22 -12.34 15.74
CA GLN A 268 -5.40 -10.96 15.28
C GLN A 268 -6.16 -10.90 13.94
N TYR A 269 -5.95 -11.87 13.05
CA TYR A 269 -6.71 -12.00 11.82
C TYR A 269 -8.21 -12.15 12.08
N TYR A 270 -8.62 -13.11 12.91
CA TYR A 270 -10.03 -13.29 13.24
C TYR A 270 -10.60 -12.10 14.03
N ARG A 271 -9.79 -11.48 14.89
CA ARG A 271 -10.16 -10.25 15.60
C ARG A 271 -10.37 -9.07 14.66
N LEU A 272 -9.66 -8.98 13.54
CA LEU A 272 -9.86 -7.94 12.53
C LEU A 272 -11.19 -8.15 11.81
N LEU A 273 -11.43 -9.37 11.33
CA LEU A 273 -12.62 -9.68 10.54
C LEU A 273 -13.92 -9.59 11.36
N SER A 274 -13.85 -9.67 12.69
CA SER A 274 -15.00 -9.55 13.59
C SER A 274 -15.33 -8.12 14.05
N ARG A 275 -14.57 -7.10 13.62
CA ARG A 275 -14.81 -5.69 13.98
C ARG A 275 -16.02 -5.07 13.30
#